data_AF-A0A059AGG1-F1
#
_entry.id   AF-A0A059AGG1-F1
#
_cell.length_a   1.000
_cell.length_b   1.000
_cell.length_c   1.000
_cell.angle_alpha   90.00
_cell.angle_beta   90.00
_cell.angle_gamma   90.00
#
_symmetry.space_group_name_H-M   'P 1'
#
loop_
_entity.id
_entity.type
_entity.pdbx_description
1 polymer ?
#
loop_
_entity_poly.entity_id
_entity_poly.type
_entity_poly.pdbx_seq_one_letter_code
_entity_poly.pdbx_strand_id
1 'polypeptide(L)'
;MRKFSEQYARRSGTYFCVDKGVTSVVIKGLADHKDTLGAPLCPCRHYDDKPAEVAQGFWNCPCVPMRERKECHCMLFLTPENDFAGQDQAISFEEIKESTSNM
;
A
#
# COMPACT_ATOMS: atom_id res chain seq x y z
N MET A 1 -6.00 -6.87 -2.69
CA MET A 1 -5.08 -6.27 -1.69
C MET A 1 -5.76 -5.51 -0.54
N ARG A 2 -6.99 -5.01 -0.70
CA ARG A 2 -7.78 -4.30 0.34
C ARG A 2 -7.74 -4.92 1.75
N LYS A 3 -8.22 -6.16 1.91
CA LYS A 3 -8.28 -6.84 3.22
C LYS A 3 -6.91 -6.98 3.90
N PHE A 4 -5.86 -7.20 3.11
CA PHE A 4 -4.48 -7.24 3.61
C PHE A 4 -4.08 -5.87 4.19
N SER A 5 -4.36 -4.78 3.47
CA SER A 5 -4.05 -3.43 3.94
C SER A 5 -4.76 -3.10 5.25
N GLU A 6 -6.06 -3.42 5.38
CA GLU A 6 -6.81 -3.20 6.62
C GLU A 6 -6.24 -4.01 7.79
N GLN A 7 -5.96 -5.30 7.57
CA GLN A 7 -5.40 -6.17 8.59
C GLN A 7 -4.00 -5.69 9.00
N TYR A 8 -3.16 -5.31 8.04
CA TYR A 8 -1.80 -4.87 8.31
C TYR A 8 -1.80 -3.54 9.06
N ALA A 9 -2.61 -2.55 8.63
CA ALA A 9 -2.75 -1.28 9.32
C ALA A 9 -3.10 -1.44 10.81
N ARG A 10 -4.08 -2.32 11.12
CA ARG A 10 -4.44 -2.66 12.50
C ARG A 10 -3.28 -3.30 13.27
N ARG A 11 -2.54 -4.23 12.64
CA ARG A 11 -1.41 -4.93 13.26
C ARG A 11 -0.21 -4.02 13.52
N SER A 12 0.08 -3.07 12.63
CA SER A 12 1.21 -2.14 12.76
C SER A 12 0.88 -0.87 13.55
N GLY A 13 -0.39 -0.65 13.91
CA GLY A 13 -0.82 0.59 14.56
C GLY A 13 -0.63 1.80 13.66
N THR A 14 -0.90 1.64 12.37
CA THR A 14 -0.81 2.70 11.35
C THR A 14 -2.17 2.95 10.74
N TYR A 15 -2.32 4.08 10.08
CA TYR A 15 -3.58 4.57 9.54
C TYR A 15 -3.44 4.86 8.04
N PHE A 16 -4.58 4.86 7.35
CA PHE A 16 -4.62 5.26 5.95
C PHE A 16 -4.50 6.78 5.82
N CYS A 17 -4.08 7.23 4.63
CA CYS A 17 -4.07 8.65 4.30
C CYS A 17 -5.46 9.28 4.49
N VAL A 18 -5.50 10.55 4.90
CA VAL A 18 -6.73 11.37 4.93
C VAL A 18 -7.39 11.43 3.56
N ASP A 19 -6.59 11.46 2.50
CA ASP A 19 -7.05 11.29 1.12
C ASP A 19 -7.14 9.80 0.78
N LYS A 20 -8.38 9.29 0.70
CA LYS A 20 -8.65 7.89 0.34
C LYS A 20 -8.28 7.56 -1.09
N GLY A 21 -8.20 8.53 -2.00
CA GLY A 21 -7.73 8.31 -3.36
C GLY A 21 -6.31 7.76 -3.40
N VAL A 22 -5.41 8.32 -2.58
CA VAL A 22 -4.04 7.81 -2.41
C VAL A 22 -4.04 6.34 -1.97
N THR A 23 -4.84 6.02 -0.95
CA THR A 23 -4.97 4.67 -0.41
C THR A 23 -5.46 3.69 -1.49
N SER A 24 -6.49 4.06 -2.24
CA SER A 24 -7.08 3.25 -3.29
C SER A 24 -6.14 2.98 -4.46
N VAL A 25 -5.44 4.01 -4.95
CA VAL A 25 -4.47 3.88 -6.05
C VAL A 25 -3.33 2.94 -5.68
N VAL A 26 -2.81 3.05 -4.45
CA VAL A 26 -1.75 2.15 -3.98
C VAL A 26 -2.26 0.71 -3.84
N ILE A 27 -3.48 0.51 -3.31
CA ILE A 27 -4.08 -0.82 -3.20
C ILE A 27 -4.29 -1.46 -4.58
N LYS A 28 -4.73 -0.68 -5.58
CA LYS A 28 -4.87 -1.13 -6.97
C LYS A 28 -3.51 -1.52 -7.55
N GLY A 29 -2.50 -0.65 -7.47
CA GLY A 29 -1.16 -0.96 -7.98
C GLY A 29 -0.49 -2.18 -7.31
N LEU A 30 -0.69 -2.37 -6.00
CA LEU A 30 -0.24 -3.57 -5.30
C LEU A 30 -0.96 -4.84 -5.78
N ALA A 31 -2.25 -4.73 -6.12
CA ALA A 31 -3.00 -5.84 -6.70
C ALA A 31 -2.51 -6.15 -8.11
N ASP A 32 -2.33 -5.14 -8.95
CA ASP A 32 -1.85 -5.29 -10.34
C ASP A 32 -0.46 -5.94 -10.37
N HIS A 33 0.46 -5.52 -9.52
CA HIS A 33 1.77 -6.17 -9.39
C HIS A 33 1.67 -7.60 -8.86
N LYS A 34 0.75 -7.88 -7.94
CA LYS A 34 0.52 -9.26 -7.48
C LYS A 34 0.00 -10.15 -8.61
N ASP A 35 -0.91 -9.65 -9.43
CA ASP A 35 -1.51 -10.42 -10.52
C ASP A 35 -0.50 -10.64 -11.67
N THR A 36 0.35 -9.64 -11.95
CA THR A 36 1.31 -9.70 -13.07
C THR A 36 2.68 -10.29 -12.71
N LEU A 37 3.16 -10.09 -11.47
CA LEU A 37 4.49 -10.51 -11.01
C LEU A 37 4.44 -11.63 -9.96
N GLY A 38 3.25 -11.99 -9.46
CA GLY A 38 3.05 -13.00 -8.41
C GLY A 38 3.24 -12.47 -6.98
N ALA A 39 3.76 -11.25 -6.80
CA ALA A 39 3.95 -10.61 -5.50
C ALA A 39 3.57 -9.13 -5.54
N PRO A 40 3.08 -8.56 -4.42
CA PRO A 40 2.64 -7.17 -4.37
C PRO A 40 3.84 -6.21 -4.25
N LEU A 41 4.64 -6.10 -5.33
CA LEU A 41 5.77 -5.18 -5.41
C LEU A 41 5.29 -3.74 -5.21
N CYS A 42 6.01 -2.93 -4.43
CA CYS A 42 5.62 -1.55 -4.11
C CYS A 42 5.40 -0.71 -5.40
N PRO A 43 4.21 -0.11 -5.62
CA PRO A 43 3.89 0.55 -6.88
C PRO A 43 4.45 1.99 -6.99
N CYS A 44 4.90 2.58 -5.90
CA CYS A 44 5.39 3.97 -5.86
C CYS A 44 6.92 4.06 -6.06
N ARG A 45 7.54 3.06 -6.71
CA ARG A 45 8.96 3.09 -7.06
C ARG A 45 9.16 2.71 -8.52
N HIS A 46 10.23 3.24 -9.09
CA HIS A 46 10.77 2.77 -10.34
C HIS A 46 11.72 1.58 -10.07
N TYR A 47 11.71 0.61 -10.98
CA TYR A 47 12.56 -0.58 -10.94
C TYR A 47 13.08 -0.85 -12.35
N ASP A 48 14.36 -1.16 -12.47
CA ASP A 48 14.96 -1.56 -13.75
C ASP A 48 14.51 -2.99 -14.13
N ASP A 49 14.47 -3.90 -13.15
CA ASP A 49 14.03 -5.29 -13.31
C ASP A 49 13.03 -5.68 -12.21
N LYS A 50 11.74 -5.57 -12.52
CA LYS A 50 10.66 -5.92 -11.58
C LYS A 50 10.68 -7.40 -11.15
N PRO A 51 10.84 -8.39 -12.05
CA PRO A 51 11.01 -9.80 -11.66
C PRO A 51 12.14 -10.05 -10.66
N ALA A 52 13.32 -9.45 -10.86
CA ALA A 52 14.46 -9.62 -9.95
C ALA A 52 14.15 -9.06 -8.55
N GLU A 53 13.52 -7.88 -8.48
CA GLU A 53 13.13 -7.24 -7.23
C GLU A 53 12.06 -8.02 -6.47
N VAL A 54 11.11 -8.62 -7.20
CA VAL A 54 10.12 -9.53 -6.62
C VAL A 54 10.79 -10.77 -6.01
N ALA A 55 11.77 -11.35 -6.70
CA ALA A 55 12.52 -12.50 -6.22
C ALA A 55 13.36 -12.17 -4.97
N GLN A 56 13.99 -10.99 -4.93
CA GLN A 56 14.73 -10.52 -3.76
C GLN A 56 13.80 -10.19 -2.58
N GLY A 57 12.62 -9.65 -2.87
CA GLY A 57 11.54 -9.43 -1.91
C GLY A 57 11.72 -8.23 -0.97
N PHE A 58 12.74 -7.39 -1.18
CA PHE A 58 12.97 -6.20 -0.37
C PHE A 58 11.78 -5.22 -0.44
N TRP A 59 11.25 -5.03 -1.65
CA TRP A 59 10.15 -4.11 -1.95
C TRP A 59 8.77 -4.78 -2.06
N ASN A 60 8.67 -6.08 -1.80
CA ASN A 60 7.38 -6.76 -1.72
C ASN A 60 6.63 -6.26 -0.48
N CYS A 61 5.39 -5.80 -0.66
CA CYS A 61 4.61 -5.22 0.41
C CYS A 61 4.21 -6.29 1.46
N PRO A 62 4.47 -6.09 2.76
CA PRO A 62 5.08 -4.89 3.37
C PRO A 62 6.61 -4.89 3.22
N CYS A 63 7.15 -3.83 2.60
CA CYS A 63 8.57 -3.73 2.30
C CYS A 63 9.43 -3.66 3.57
N VAL A 64 10.74 -3.87 3.43
CA VAL A 64 11.69 -3.84 4.56
C VAL A 64 11.59 -2.53 5.38
N PRO A 65 11.59 -1.32 4.79
CA PRO A 65 11.44 -0.07 5.56
C PRO A 65 10.14 0.01 6.38
N MET A 66 9.04 -0.50 5.82
CA MET A 66 7.76 -0.54 6.54
C MET A 66 7.83 -1.51 7.74
N ARG A 67 8.43 -2.69 7.55
CA ARG A 67 8.52 -3.71 8.61
C ARG A 67 9.44 -3.29 9.75
N GLU A 68 10.56 -2.65 9.44
CA GLU A 68 11.59 -2.32 10.43
C GLU A 68 11.36 -0.98 11.12
N ARG A 69 10.85 0.02 10.37
CA ARG A 69 10.80 1.42 10.83
C ARG A 69 9.45 2.10 10.65
N LYS A 70 8.43 1.37 10.16
CA LYS A 70 7.11 1.94 9.79
C LYS A 70 7.18 3.05 8.75
N GLU A 71 8.19 2.99 7.87
CA GLU A 71 8.37 3.95 6.78
C GLU A 71 7.66 3.45 5.52
N CYS A 72 6.50 4.04 5.19
CA CYS A 72 5.75 3.73 3.97
C CYS A 72 5.75 4.91 2.99
N HIS A 73 6.64 4.86 1.99
CA HIS A 73 6.71 5.89 0.95
C HIS A 73 5.38 6.07 0.18
N CYS A 74 4.62 4.99 0.02
CA CYS A 74 3.33 5.02 -0.67
C CYS A 74 2.23 5.78 0.10
N MET A 75 2.47 6.19 1.35
CA MET A 75 1.46 6.75 2.23
C MET A 75 0.26 5.82 2.51
N LEU A 76 0.45 4.51 2.34
CA LEU A 76 -0.57 3.50 2.66
C LEU A 76 -0.61 3.18 4.16
N PHE A 77 0.54 3.21 4.83
CA PHE A 77 0.64 2.94 6.26
C PHE A 77 1.34 4.10 6.95
N LEU A 78 0.57 5.03 7.48
CA LEU A 78 1.07 6.24 8.12
C LEU A 78 1.04 6.08 9.65
N THR A 79 2.10 6.54 10.31
CA THR A 79 2.09 6.62 11.78
C THR A 79 1.10 7.70 12.25
N PRO A 80 0.57 7.61 13.49
CA PRO A 80 -0.38 8.60 14.01
C PRO A 80 0.12 10.05 13.98
N GLU A 81 1.44 10.23 14.03
CA GLU A 81 2.09 11.54 14.05
C GLU A 81 2.31 12.14 12.65
N ASN A 82 2.01 11.40 11.59
CA ASN A 82 2.14 11.89 10.23
C ASN A 82 1.01 12.87 9.91
N ASP A 83 1.32 14.05 9.37
CA ASP A 83 0.34 15.10 9.06
C ASP A 83 -0.77 14.68 8.08
N PHE A 84 -0.52 13.63 7.28
CA PHE A 84 -1.49 13.09 6.34
C PHE A 84 -2.20 11.83 6.84
N ALA A 85 -1.91 11.38 8.07
CA ALA A 85 -2.61 10.25 8.67
C ALA A 85 -4.06 10.62 8.99
N GLY A 86 -5.00 9.84 8.44
CA GLY A 86 -6.39 9.87 8.91
C GLY A 86 -6.56 9.05 10.18
N GLN A 87 -7.83 8.78 10.53
CA GLN A 87 -8.17 7.93 11.68
C GLN A 87 -8.62 6.52 11.26
N ASP A 88 -8.78 6.28 9.96
CA ASP A 88 -9.31 5.00 9.49
C ASP A 88 -8.22 3.96 9.24
N GLN A 89 -8.55 2.74 9.61
CA GLN A 89 -7.81 1.51 9.26
C GLN A 89 -8.70 0.57 8.43
N ALA A 90 -9.78 1.11 7.87
CA ALA A 90 -10.72 0.43 7.00
C ALA A 90 -10.89 1.24 5.71
N ILE A 91 -11.15 0.54 4.63
CA ILE A 91 -11.54 1.16 3.35
C ILE A 91 -12.46 0.17 2.64
N SER A 92 -13.65 0.63 2.27
CA SER A 92 -14.66 -0.16 1.59
C SER A 92 -14.26 -0.48 0.15
N PHE A 93 -14.96 -1.41 -0.48
CA PHE A 93 -14.72 -1.70 -1.90
C PHE A 93 -15.24 -0.57 -2.79
N GLU A 94 -16.34 0.05 -2.37
CA GLU A 94 -17.01 1.18 -3.01
C GLU A 94 -16.07 2.40 -3.06
N GLU A 95 -15.44 2.77 -1.93
CA GLU A 95 -14.45 3.86 -1.88
C GLU A 95 -13.29 3.62 -2.87
N ILE A 96 -12.79 2.38 -2.96
CA ILE A 96 -11.72 2.04 -3.92
C ILE A 96 -12.23 2.18 -5.35
N LYS A 97 -13.43 1.66 -5.64
CA LYS A 97 -14.00 1.70 -6.98
C LYS A 97 -14.24 3.14 -7.42
N GLU A 98 -14.88 3.97 -6.60
CA GLU A 98 -15.20 5.36 -6.94
C GLU A 98 -13.93 6.18 -7.23
N SER A 99 -12.92 6.07 -6.37
CA SER A 99 -11.67 6.81 -6.50
C SER A 99 -10.77 6.32 -7.65
N THR A 100 -11.01 5.13 -8.21
CA THR A 100 -10.23 4.57 -9.32
C THR A 100 -11.02 4.38 -10.62
N SER A 101 -12.29 4.84 -10.66
CA SER A 101 -13.20 4.63 -11.80
C SER A 101 -12.77 5.34 -13.08
N ASN A 102 -11.96 6.39 -12.99
CA ASN A 102 -11.47 7.18 -14.13
C ASN A 102 -10.00 6.88 -14.47
N MET A 103 -9.44 5.75 -13.99
CA MET A 103 -8.07 5.30 -14.25
C MET A 103 -8.04 3.98 -15.01
#